data_AF-A0A814V3V9-F1
#
_entry.id   AF-A0A814V3V9-F1
#
_cell.length_a   1.000
_cell.length_b   1.000
_cell.length_c   1.000
_cell.angle_alpha   90.00
_cell.angle_beta   90.00
_cell.angle_gamma   90.00
#
_symmetry.space_group_name_H-M   'P 1'
#
loop_
_entity.id
_entity.type
_entity.pdbx_description
1 polymer ?
#
loop_
_entity_poly.entity_id
_entity_poly.type
_entity_poly.pdbx_seq_one_letter_code
_entity_poly.pdbx_strand_id
1 'polypeptide(L)' 'MDQVQQYTESCKQFFKDSYRLIKKCTKPDRKEYQKIAMATAIGFAIMGFIGFFVKLIHIPINNIIVGS' A
#
# COMPACT_ATOMS: atom_id res chain seq x y z
N MET A 1 23.31 -2.79 -33.49
CA MET A 1 23.38 -2.67 -32.00
C MET A 1 22.83 -1.31 -31.53
N ASP A 2 22.23 -0.55 -32.46
CA ASP A 2 21.87 0.86 -32.34
C ASP A 2 20.47 1.05 -31.74
N GLN A 3 19.55 0.12 -32.01
CA GLN A 3 18.23 0.12 -31.36
C GLN A 3 18.36 -0.05 -29.83
N VAL A 4 19.25 -0.93 -29.37
CA VAL A 4 19.49 -1.17 -27.92
C VAL A 4 20.06 0.09 -27.25
N GLN A 5 20.95 0.82 -27.93
CA GLN A 5 21.46 2.10 -27.43
C GLN A 5 20.36 3.16 -27.36
N GLN A 6 19.50 3.28 -28.37
CA GLN A 6 18.38 4.21 -28.38
C GLN A 6 17.37 3.95 -27.25
N TYR A 7 17.04 2.69 -26.95
CA TYR A 7 16.21 2.35 -25.79
C TYR A 7 16.92 2.68 -24.47
N THR A 8 18.22 2.45 -24.37
CA THR A 8 19.01 2.76 -23.17
C THR A 8 19.05 4.26 -22.88
N GLU A 9 19.20 5.10 -23.91
CA GLU A 9 19.17 6.56 -23.79
C GLU A 9 17.77 7.05 -23.37
N SER A 10 16.72 6.49 -23.97
CA SER A 10 15.33 6.79 -23.60
C SER A 10 15.06 6.48 -22.11
N CYS A 11 15.54 5.33 -21.61
CA CYS A 11 15.43 4.99 -20.19
C CYS A 11 16.20 5.97 -19.30
N LYS A 12 17.44 6.35 -19.66
CA LYS A 12 18.21 7.35 -18.90
C LYS A 12 17.49 8.70 -18.82
N GLN A 13 16.89 9.14 -19.92
CA GLN A 13 16.09 10.37 -19.97
C GLN A 13 14.89 10.27 -19.01
N PHE A 14 14.15 9.16 -19.06
CA PHE A 14 12.99 8.92 -18.20
C PHE A 14 13.33 8.92 -16.70
N PHE A 15 14.44 8.29 -16.29
CA PHE A 15 14.89 8.34 -14.90
C PHE A 15 15.24 9.76 -14.45
N LYS A 16 15.90 10.53 -15.31
CA LYS A 16 16.26 11.92 -15.04
C LYS A 16 15.02 12.80 -14.87
N ASP A 17 14.02 12.61 -15.72
CA ASP A 17 12.76 13.36 -15.65
C ASP A 17 11.90 12.94 -14.44
N SER A 18 11.88 11.64 -14.12
CA SER A 18 11.20 11.11 -12.93
C SER A 18 11.81 11.65 -11.64
N TYR A 19 13.14 11.72 -11.55
CA TYR A 19 13.83 12.31 -10.40
C TYR A 19 13.51 13.80 -10.26
N ARG A 20 13.48 14.52 -11.38
CA ARG A 20 13.14 15.94 -11.41
C ARG A 20 11.70 16.19 -10.95
N LEU A 21 10.77 15.31 -11.32
CA LEU A 21 9.39 15.35 -10.87
C LEU A 21 9.29 15.16 -9.35
N ILE A 22 9.90 14.10 -8.80
CA ILE A 22 9.87 13.80 -7.35
C ILE A 22 10.43 14.98 -6.54
N LYS A 23 11.46 15.66 -7.05
CA LYS A 23 12.05 16.82 -6.38
C LYS A 23 11.16 18.07 -6.44
N LYS A 24 10.27 18.17 -7.43
CA LYS A 24 9.30 19.27 -7.59
C LYS A 24 8.01 19.04 -6.79
N CYS A 25 7.68 17.79 -6.46
CA CYS A 25 6.54 17.48 -5.61
C CYS A 25 6.71 18.06 -4.20
N THR A 26 5.65 18.64 -3.65
CA THR A 26 5.59 19.03 -2.24
C THR A 26 5.63 17.79 -1.37
N LYS A 27 6.65 17.67 -0.52
CA LYS A 27 6.75 16.57 0.43
C LYS A 27 5.85 16.87 1.63
N PRO A 28 5.11 15.88 2.13
CA PRO A 28 4.21 16.10 3.27
C PRO A 28 5.02 16.48 4.50
N ASP A 29 4.51 17.45 5.25
CA ASP A 29 5.10 17.84 6.53
C ASP A 29 4.83 16.78 7.60
N ARG A 30 5.64 16.78 8.67
CA ARG A 30 5.51 15.80 9.78
C ARG A 30 4.09 15.76 10.36
N LYS A 31 3.42 16.91 10.44
CA LYS A 31 2.04 17.03 10.96
C LYS A 31 1.02 16.38 10.02
N GLU A 32 1.16 16.60 8.71
CA GLU A 32 0.27 16.00 7.71
C GLU A 32 0.45 14.48 7.66
N TYR A 33 1.71 14.03 7.67
CA TYR A 33 2.03 12.61 7.71
C TYR A 33 1.47 11.93 8.95
N GLN A 34 1.60 12.55 10.13
CA GLN A 34 1.07 12.01 11.38
C GLN A 34 -0.47 11.92 11.35
N LYS A 35 -1.16 12.90 10.79
CA LYS A 35 -2.62 12.88 10.65
C LYS A 35 -3.09 11.74 9.75
N ILE A 36 -2.43 11.55 8.60
CA ILE A 36 -2.74 10.47 7.67
C ILE A 36 -2.43 9.11 8.32
N ALA A 37 -1.25 8.97 8.93
CA ALA A 37 -0.84 7.74 9.60
C ALA A 37 -1.81 7.34 10.73
N MET A 38 -2.28 8.31 11.52
CA MET A 38 -3.26 8.05 12.58
C MET A 38 -4.61 7.60 12.00
N ALA A 39 -5.11 8.26 10.95
CA ALA A 39 -6.35 7.86 10.29
C ALA A 39 -6.25 6.44 9.69
N THR A 40 -5.14 6.12 9.04
CA THR A 40 -4.88 4.78 8.50
C THR A 40 -4.76 3.72 9.60
N ALA A 41 -4.09 4.02 10.71
CA ALA A 41 -3.95 3.10 11.83
C ALA A 41 -5.31 2.75 12.46
N ILE A 42 -6.20 3.73 12.60
CA ILE A 42 -7.57 3.50 13.09
C ILE A 42 -8.35 2.61 12.10
N GLY A 43 -8.28 2.91 10.80
CA GLY A 43 -8.92 2.08 9.78
C GLY A 43 -8.41 0.63 9.79
N PHE A 44 -7.11 0.44 9.91
CA PHE A 44 -6.49 -0.89 10.02
C PHE A 44 -6.97 -1.64 11.26
N ALA A 45 -7.05 -0.97 12.41
CA ALA A 45 -7.55 -1.56 13.65
C ALA A 45 -9.00 -2.02 13.51
N ILE A 46 -9.88 -1.20 12.90
CA ILE A 46 -11.29 -1.55 12.69
C ILE A 46 -11.41 -2.77 11.77
N MET A 47 -10.74 -2.76 10.61
CA MET A 47 -10.80 -3.87 9.65
C MET A 47 -10.22 -5.17 10.24
N GLY A 48 -9.12 -5.07 11.00
CA GLY A 48 -8.52 -6.19 11.70
C GLY A 48 -9.44 -6.77 12.77
N PHE A 49 -10.11 -5.91 13.55
CA PHE A 49 -11.05 -6.35 14.57
C PHE A 49 -12.25 -7.06 13.94
N ILE A 50 -12.88 -6.49 12.91
CA ILE A 50 -14.00 -7.12 12.20
C ILE A 50 -13.60 -8.53 11.71
N GLY A 51 -12.43 -8.66 11.06
CA GLY A 51 -11.94 -9.95 10.59
C GLY A 51 -11.71 -10.98 11.70
N PHE A 52 -11.22 -10.54 12.86
CA PHE A 52 -11.01 -11.40 14.02
C PHE A 52 -12.33 -11.95 14.58
N PHE A 53 -13.35 -11.10 14.75
CA PHE A 53 -14.65 -11.53 15.29
C PHE A 53 -15.40 -12.44 14.31
N VAL A 54 -15.38 -12.12 13.01
CA VAL A 54 -15.98 -12.99 11.99
C VAL A 54 -15.35 -14.37 12.04
N LYS A 55 -14.01 -14.44 12.11
CA LYS A 55 -13.31 -15.72 12.19
C LYS A 55 -13.58 -16.47 13.49
N LEU A 56 -13.64 -15.76 14.62
CA LEU A 56 -13.97 -16.36 15.91
C LEU A 56 -15.36 -17.00 15.94
N ILE A 57 -16.36 -16.37 15.31
CA ILE A 57 -17.73 -16.90 15.26
C ILE A 57 -17.82 -18.07 14.26
N HIS A 58 -17.11 -17.99 13.14
CA HIS A 58 -17.16 -19.04 12.13
C HIS A 58 -16.48 -20.35 12.53
N ILE A 59 -15.43 -20.33 13.38
CA ILE A 59 -14.77 -21.55 13.87
C ILE A 59 -15.73 -22.52 14.59
N PRO A 60 -16.47 -22.11 15.64
CA PRO A 60 -17.41 -22.99 16.31
C PRO A 60 -18.60 -23.36 15.42
N ILE A 61 -19.08 -22.44 14.59
CA ILE A 61 -20.17 -22.72 13.62
C ILE A 61 -19.74 -23.82 12.65
N ASN A 62 -18.55 -23.74 12.07
CA ASN A 62 -18.04 -24.77 11.17
C ASN A 62 -17.85 -26.11 11.89
N ASN A 63 -17.39 -26.09 13.14
CA ASN A 63 -17.27 -27.30 13.96
C ASN A 63 -18.63 -27.95 14.26
N ILE A 64 -19.69 -27.17 14.44
CA ILE A 64 -21.06 -27.68 14.68
C ILE A 64 -21.71 -28.17 13.39
N ILE A 65 -21.52 -27.48 12.27
CA ILE A 65 -22.18 -27.81 10.99
C ILE A 65 -21.50 -28.98 10.27
N VAL A 66 -20.17 -29.03 10.29
CA VAL A 66 -19.38 -30.05 9.57
C VAL A 66 -18.99 -31.22 10.47
N GLY A 67 -18.96 -31.01 11.79
CA GLY A 67 -18.61 -31.99 12.81
C GLY A 67 -19.84 -32.67 13.40
N SER A 68 -20.63 -33.29 12.54
CA SER A 68 -21.56 -34.39 12.82
C SER A 68 -21.46 -35.37 11.65
#